data_AF-A0A350UL03-F1
#
_entry.id   AF-A0A350UL03-F1
#
_cell.length_a   1.000
_cell.length_b   1.000
_cell.length_c   1.000
_cell.angle_alpha   90.00
_cell.angle_beta   90.00
_cell.angle_gamma   90.00
#
_symmetry.space_group_name_H-M   'P 1'
#
loop_
_entity.id
_entity.type
_entity.pdbx_description
1 polymer ?
#
loop_
_entity_poly.entity_id
_entity_poly.type
_entity_poly.pdbx_seq_one_letter_code
_entity_poly.pdbx_strand_id
1 'polypeptide(L)'
;MVVLCTIWLLAGAFVEGRPAPECAGREVAALFADAGEAKAERRWSDEGAEIWRRELRRGEWAFVLMNRGERVVSIDVIWKEHGLSGSPRVRDVGRGEDRGKVHAGFAERVEPGEAVLLRVKP
;
A
#
# COMPACT_ATOMS: atom_id res chain seq x y z
N MET A 1 -2.87 -21.89 17.16
CA MET A 1 -2.33 -21.68 15.81
C MET A 1 -2.12 -20.19 15.64
N VAL A 2 -0.89 -19.72 15.80
CA VAL A 2 -0.56 -18.29 15.64
C VAL A 2 -0.54 -18.03 14.13
N VAL A 3 -1.52 -17.29 13.62
CA VAL A 3 -1.47 -16.81 12.24
C VAL A 3 -0.28 -15.87 12.17
N LEU A 4 0.77 -16.26 11.45
CA LEU A 4 1.87 -15.35 11.14
C LEU A 4 1.27 -14.17 10.36
N CYS A 5 1.40 -12.96 10.90
CA CYS A 5 0.91 -11.75 10.25
C CYS A 5 1.80 -11.42 9.06
N THR A 6 1.46 -11.96 7.89
CA THR A 6 2.17 -11.61 6.66
C THR A 6 1.68 -10.26 6.16
N ILE A 7 2.56 -9.50 5.50
CA ILE A 7 2.17 -8.25 4.84
C ILE A 7 1.04 -8.51 3.83
N TRP A 8 1.03 -9.68 3.20
CA TRP A 8 -0.07 -10.13 2.34
C TRP A 8 -1.44 -10.16 3.04
N LEU A 9 -1.52 -10.73 4.24
CA LEU A 9 -2.76 -10.77 5.03
C LEU A 9 -3.24 -9.35 5.37
N LEU A 10 -2.30 -8.48 5.77
CA LEU A 10 -2.56 -7.08 6.11
C LEU A 10 -3.05 -6.30 4.88
N ALA A 11 -2.40 -6.48 3.73
CA ALA A 11 -2.78 -5.88 2.46
C ALA A 11 -4.19 -6.28 2.04
N GLY A 12 -4.52 -7.58 2.10
CA GLY A 12 -5.86 -8.07 1.78
C GLY A 12 -6.95 -7.47 2.68
N ALA A 13 -6.72 -7.45 3.99
CA ALA A 13 -7.65 -6.83 4.93
C ALA A 13 -7.83 -5.32 4.65
N PHE A 14 -6.74 -4.61 4.36
CA PHE A 14 -6.77 -3.18 4.06
C PHE A 14 -7.56 -2.89 2.78
N VAL A 15 -7.32 -3.66 1.71
CA VAL A 15 -8.01 -3.53 0.42
C VAL A 15 -9.51 -3.73 0.56
N GLU A 16 -9.91 -4.73 1.34
CA GLU A 16 -11.32 -5.07 1.57
C GLU A 16 -12.05 -4.12 2.54
N GLY A 17 -11.33 -3.16 3.14
CA GLY A 17 -11.88 -2.25 4.15
C GLY A 17 -12.18 -2.95 5.48
N ARG A 18 -11.55 -4.10 5.75
CA ARG A 18 -11.67 -4.82 7.02
C ARG A 18 -10.84 -4.13 8.11
N PRO A 19 -11.18 -4.32 9.40
CA PRO A 19 -10.33 -3.85 10.50
C PRO A 19 -8.95 -4.50 10.44
N ALA A 20 -7.95 -3.83 11.03
CA ALA A 20 -6.60 -4.36 11.14
C ALA A 20 -6.64 -5.70 11.90
N PRO A 21 -6.00 -6.76 11.38
CA PRO A 21 -5.76 -7.97 12.15
C PRO A 21 -5.05 -7.65 13.47
N GLU A 22 -5.37 -8.37 14.55
CA GLU A 22 -4.78 -8.16 15.89
C GLU A 22 -3.24 -8.24 15.87
N CYS A 23 -2.69 -9.03 14.94
CA CYS A 23 -1.27 -9.20 14.77
C CYS A 23 -0.56 -8.04 14.03
N ALA A 24 -1.30 -6.99 13.63
CA ALA A 24 -0.73 -5.84 12.94
C ALA A 24 0.22 -5.06 13.86
N GLY A 25 1.41 -4.76 13.36
CA GLY A 25 2.32 -3.83 14.03
C GLY A 25 1.74 -2.42 14.15
N ARG A 26 2.28 -1.61 15.07
CA ARG A 26 1.76 -0.27 15.39
C ARG A 26 1.60 0.65 14.17
N GLU A 27 2.57 0.68 13.26
CA GLU A 27 2.51 1.55 12.06
C GLU A 27 1.39 1.13 11.11
N VAL A 28 1.23 -0.17 10.88
CA VAL A 28 0.13 -0.70 10.06
C VAL A 28 -1.21 -0.43 10.73
N ALA A 29 -1.34 -0.70 12.03
CA ALA A 29 -2.57 -0.39 12.77
C ALA A 29 -2.94 1.10 12.69
N ALA A 30 -1.96 2.01 12.76
CA ALA A 30 -2.17 3.44 12.56
C ALA A 30 -2.63 3.78 11.13
N LEU A 31 -2.08 3.11 10.10
CA LEU A 31 -2.55 3.26 8.72
C LEU A 31 -4.03 2.87 8.60
N PHE A 32 -4.44 1.75 9.21
CA PHE A 32 -5.84 1.31 9.21
C PHE A 32 -6.77 2.29 9.93
N ALA A 33 -6.35 2.83 11.08
CA ALA A 33 -7.15 3.80 11.84
C ALA A 33 -7.32 5.15 11.11
N ASP A 34 -6.30 5.54 10.33
CA ASP A 34 -6.32 6.73 9.50
C ASP A 34 -7.09 6.53 8.19
N ALA A 35 -7.18 5.29 7.72
CA ALA A 35 -8.03 4.94 6.60
C ALA A 35 -9.50 4.95 7.06
N GLY A 36 -10.41 5.51 6.24
CA GLY A 36 -11.82 5.64 6.59
C GLY A 36 -12.56 4.29 6.70
N GLU A 37 -13.83 4.25 6.32
CA GLU A 37 -14.60 2.98 6.25
C GLU A 37 -14.76 2.46 4.81
N ALA A 38 -14.47 3.29 3.79
CA ALA A 38 -14.61 2.93 2.38
C ALA A 38 -13.54 1.92 1.93
N LYS A 39 -13.87 0.90 1.14
CA LYS A 39 -12.88 -0.05 0.60
C LYS A 39 -11.81 0.66 -0.26
N ALA A 40 -10.65 0.04 -0.43
CA ALA A 40 -9.64 0.58 -1.34
C ALA A 40 -10.11 0.46 -2.80
N GLU A 41 -9.73 1.43 -3.61
CA GLU A 41 -9.99 1.43 -5.05
C GLU A 41 -8.85 0.76 -5.78
N ARG A 42 -9.15 -0.22 -6.65
CA ARG A 42 -8.16 -0.70 -7.62
C ARG A 42 -7.96 0.36 -8.68
N ARG A 43 -6.74 0.83 -8.84
CA ARG A 43 -6.37 1.87 -9.82
C ARG A 43 -5.71 1.31 -11.06
N TRP A 44 -5.06 0.18 -10.93
CA TRP A 44 -4.40 -0.49 -12.03
C TRP A 44 -4.24 -1.99 -11.72
N SER A 45 -4.21 -2.80 -12.78
CA SER A 45 -3.85 -4.21 -12.71
C SER A 45 -3.32 -4.71 -14.05
N ASP A 46 -2.28 -5.52 -14.02
CA ASP A 46 -1.73 -6.22 -15.19
C ASP A 46 -1.04 -7.52 -14.77
N GLU A 47 -1.33 -8.63 -15.46
CA GLU A 47 -0.70 -9.95 -15.24
C GLU A 47 -0.53 -10.37 -13.75
N GLY A 48 -1.48 -10.01 -12.89
CA GLY A 48 -1.47 -10.31 -11.45
C GLY A 48 -0.82 -9.24 -10.57
N ALA A 49 -0.11 -8.26 -11.13
CA ALA A 49 0.29 -7.05 -10.43
C ALA A 49 -0.92 -6.11 -10.26
N GLU A 50 -1.06 -5.49 -9.08
CA GLU A 50 -2.16 -4.58 -8.78
C GLU A 50 -1.68 -3.35 -8.00
N ILE A 51 -2.30 -2.20 -8.31
CA ILE A 51 -2.18 -0.98 -7.50
C ILE A 51 -3.55 -0.66 -6.94
N TRP A 52 -3.63 -0.64 -5.62
CA TRP A 52 -4.80 -0.20 -4.87
C TRP A 52 -4.48 1.10 -4.13
N ARG A 53 -5.48 1.96 -3.95
CA ARG A 53 -5.31 3.16 -3.12
C ARG A 53 -6.52 3.43 -2.24
N ARG A 54 -6.27 4.20 -1.19
CA ARG A 54 -7.30 4.67 -0.26
C ARG A 54 -6.90 6.02 0.31
N GLU A 55 -7.85 6.93 0.42
CA GLU A 55 -7.61 8.21 1.11
C GLU A 55 -7.50 7.99 2.62
N LEU A 56 -6.55 8.67 3.24
CA LEU A 56 -6.34 8.72 4.68
C LEU A 56 -6.81 10.08 5.21
N ARG A 57 -6.95 10.19 6.53
CA ARG A 57 -7.15 11.48 7.20
C ARG A 57 -6.11 12.51 6.75
N ARG A 58 -6.53 13.78 6.72
CA ARG A 58 -5.68 14.96 6.41
C ARG A 58 -5.13 15.00 4.98
N GLY A 59 -5.80 14.35 4.02
CA GLY A 59 -5.44 14.39 2.60
C GLY A 59 -4.20 13.55 2.24
N GLU A 60 -3.79 12.67 3.14
CA GLU A 60 -2.74 11.67 2.87
C GLU A 60 -3.35 10.47 2.12
N TRP A 61 -2.50 9.63 1.54
CA TRP A 61 -2.95 8.45 0.78
C TRP A 61 -2.26 7.19 1.27
N ALA A 62 -2.99 6.09 1.24
CA ALA A 62 -2.43 4.75 1.34
C ALA A 62 -2.41 4.11 -0.04
N PHE A 63 -1.30 3.45 -0.37
CA PHE A 63 -1.19 2.60 -1.55
C PHE A 63 -0.87 1.18 -1.12
N VAL A 64 -1.48 0.21 -1.80
CA VAL A 64 -1.15 -1.20 -1.65
C VAL A 64 -0.72 -1.72 -3.01
N LEU A 65 0.52 -2.18 -3.08
CA LEU A 65 1.08 -2.82 -4.27
C LEU A 65 1.04 -4.32 -4.01
N MET A 66 0.41 -5.09 -4.90
CA MET A 66 0.30 -6.54 -4.72
C MET A 66 0.78 -7.24 -5.98
N ASN A 67 1.54 -8.32 -5.80
CA ASN A 67 1.87 -9.23 -6.87
C ASN A 67 1.18 -10.58 -6.63
N ARG A 68 0.05 -10.80 -7.32
CA ARG A 68 -0.68 -12.07 -7.36
C ARG A 68 -0.20 -13.01 -8.47
N GLY A 69 0.76 -12.57 -9.27
CA GLY A 69 1.34 -13.36 -10.35
C GLY A 69 2.38 -14.36 -9.83
N GLU A 70 3.01 -15.06 -10.78
CA GLU A 70 4.00 -16.11 -10.50
C GLU A 70 5.45 -15.65 -10.70
N ARG A 71 5.66 -14.40 -11.16
CA ARG A 71 6.98 -13.82 -11.43
C ARG A 71 7.18 -12.51 -10.70
N VAL A 72 8.43 -12.16 -10.39
CA VAL A 72 8.79 -10.83 -9.88
C VAL A 72 8.37 -9.75 -10.87
N VAL A 73 7.80 -8.65 -10.37
CA VAL A 73 7.31 -7.55 -11.20
C VAL A 73 7.73 -6.21 -10.60
N SER A 74 8.04 -5.24 -11.47
CA SER A 74 8.15 -3.83 -11.05
C SER A 74 6.76 -3.22 -11.09
N ILE A 75 6.30 -2.66 -9.98
CA ILE A 75 5.04 -1.92 -9.90
C ILE A 75 5.35 -0.44 -9.79
N ASP A 76 4.92 0.31 -10.80
CA ASP A 76 5.21 1.72 -10.97
C ASP A 76 3.95 2.56 -10.67
N VAL A 77 4.01 3.38 -9.63
CA VAL A 77 2.94 4.28 -9.21
C VAL A 77 3.24 5.69 -9.72
N ILE A 78 2.48 6.18 -10.69
CA ILE A 78 2.67 7.51 -11.27
C ILE A 78 1.78 8.51 -10.53
N TRP A 79 2.36 9.43 -9.76
CA TRP A 79 1.62 10.36 -8.88
C TRP A 79 0.51 11.13 -9.60
N LYS A 80 0.80 11.62 -10.80
CA LYS A 80 -0.15 12.40 -11.60
C LYS A 80 -1.41 11.61 -11.98
N GLU A 81 -1.31 10.30 -12.19
CA GLU A 81 -2.45 9.41 -12.50
C GLU A 81 -3.35 9.17 -11.28
N HIS A 82 -2.84 9.50 -10.10
CA HIS A 82 -3.54 9.44 -8.83
C HIS A 82 -3.94 10.82 -8.30
N GLY A 83 -3.78 11.90 -9.08
CA GLY A 83 -4.11 13.27 -8.67
C GLY A 83 -3.12 13.89 -7.67
N LEU A 84 -1.94 13.28 -7.51
CA LEU A 84 -0.85 13.78 -6.68
C LEU A 84 0.14 14.58 -7.53
N SER A 85 0.76 15.58 -6.91
CA SER A 85 1.76 16.45 -7.56
C SER A 85 2.97 16.67 -6.66
N GLY A 86 4.06 17.19 -7.23
CA GLY A 86 5.27 17.48 -6.48
C GLY A 86 6.11 16.25 -6.15
N SER A 87 6.61 16.18 -4.92
CA SER A 87 7.49 15.10 -4.44
C SER A 87 7.01 14.61 -3.09
N PRO A 88 5.88 13.86 -3.06
CA PRO A 88 5.31 13.38 -1.83
C PRO A 88 6.32 12.53 -1.06
N ARG A 89 6.20 12.54 0.27
CA ARG A 89 6.96 11.62 1.13
C ARG A 89 6.31 10.25 1.13
N VAL A 90 7.11 9.22 0.93
CA VAL A 90 6.67 7.83 0.88
C VAL A 90 7.28 7.07 2.05
N ARG A 91 6.43 6.40 2.84
CA ARG A 91 6.81 5.53 3.96
C ARG A 91 6.27 4.13 3.70
N ASP A 92 7.12 3.12 3.73
CA ASP A 92 6.70 1.72 3.78
C ASP A 92 6.37 1.37 5.23
N VAL A 93 5.09 1.22 5.55
CA VAL A 93 4.63 0.93 6.91
C VAL A 93 4.69 -0.56 7.25
N GLY A 94 4.77 -1.43 6.23
CA GLY A 94 4.92 -2.87 6.41
C GLY A 94 6.35 -3.23 6.83
N ARG A 95 7.34 -2.56 6.23
CA ARG A 95 8.77 -2.72 6.55
C ARG A 95 9.30 -1.70 7.56
N GLY A 96 8.53 -0.66 7.89
CA GLY A 96 8.96 0.40 8.80
C GLY A 96 10.07 1.28 8.22
N GLU A 97 10.07 1.47 6.90
CA GLU A 97 11.16 2.10 6.15
C GLU A 97 10.72 3.42 5.50
N ASP A 98 11.52 4.48 5.68
CA ASP A 98 11.31 5.75 4.98
C ASP A 98 11.90 5.65 3.56
N ARG A 99 11.05 5.79 2.53
CA ARG A 99 11.45 5.75 1.12
C ARG A 99 11.74 7.16 0.57
N GLY A 100 11.63 8.19 1.42
CA GLY A 100 12.01 9.57 1.11
C GLY A 100 10.97 10.33 0.29
N LYS A 101 11.42 11.45 -0.29
CA LYS A 101 10.62 12.27 -1.22
C LYS A 101 10.85 11.77 -2.64
N VAL A 102 9.78 11.39 -3.32
CA VAL A 102 9.91 10.78 -4.64
C VAL A 102 9.21 11.62 -5.69
N HIS A 103 9.96 12.10 -6.67
CA HIS A 103 9.44 12.91 -7.76
C HIS A 103 8.81 12.05 -8.86
N ALA A 104 7.73 12.53 -9.48
CA ALA A 104 6.97 11.90 -10.57
C ALA A 104 6.23 10.58 -10.24
N GLY A 105 6.85 9.64 -9.52
CA GLY A 105 6.25 8.35 -9.17
C GLY A 105 7.16 7.47 -8.31
N PHE A 106 6.64 6.35 -7.82
CA PHE A 106 7.36 5.38 -7.00
C PHE A 106 7.37 4.00 -7.68
N ALA A 107 8.54 3.37 -7.75
CA ALA A 107 8.71 2.05 -8.35
C ALA A 107 9.25 1.07 -7.32
N GLU A 108 8.65 -0.12 -7.23
CA GLU A 108 9.07 -1.19 -6.32
C GLU A 108 9.09 -2.53 -7.05
N ARG A 109 10.13 -3.34 -6.80
CA ARG A 109 10.14 -4.74 -7.22
C ARG A 109 9.41 -5.56 -6.16
N VAL A 110 8.34 -6.24 -6.59
CA VAL A 110 7.46 -7.01 -5.71
C VAL A 110 7.53 -8.48 -6.10
N GLU A 111 7.93 -9.33 -5.17
CA GLU A 111 8.04 -10.78 -5.39
C GLU A 111 6.65 -11.44 -5.51
N PRO A 112 6.54 -12.62 -6.15
CA PRO A 112 5.28 -13.38 -6.20
C PRO A 112 4.69 -13.61 -4.80
N GLY A 113 3.43 -13.27 -4.60
CA GLY A 113 2.75 -13.40 -3.30
C GLY A 113 3.18 -12.36 -2.26
N GLU A 114 3.96 -11.35 -2.65
CA GLU A 114 4.31 -10.22 -1.82
C GLU A 114 3.30 -9.08 -1.97
N ALA A 115 3.17 -8.30 -0.90
CA ALA A 115 2.48 -7.03 -0.93
C ALA A 115 3.32 -5.96 -0.22
N VAL A 116 3.10 -4.70 -0.59
CA VAL A 116 3.75 -3.53 0.00
C VAL A 116 2.67 -2.54 0.41
N LEU A 117 2.73 -2.06 1.65
CA LEU A 117 1.82 -1.02 2.16
C LEU A 117 2.58 0.30 2.32
N LEU A 118 2.14 1.30 1.57
CA LEU A 118 2.75 2.62 1.55
C LEU A 118 1.80 3.65 2.14
N ARG A 119 2.37 4.57 2.93
CA ARG A 119 1.75 5.83 3.31
C ARG A 119 2.42 6.96 2.52
N VAL A 120 1.63 7.72 1.80
CA VAL A 120 2.07 8.78 0.90
C VAL A 120 1.50 10.12 1.38
N LYS A 121 2.39 11.07 1.65
CA LYS A 121 2.03 12.41 2.12
C LYS A 121 2.39 13.43 1.04
N PRO A 122 1.40 14.16 0.48
CA PRO A 122 1.64 15.24 -0.48
C PRO A 122 2.68 16.27 -0.01
#